data_AF-A0A6M3K254-F1
#
_entry.id   AF-A0A6M3K254-F1
#
_cell.length_a   1.000
_cell.length_b   1.000
_cell.length_c   1.000
_cell.angle_alpha   90.00
_cell.angle_beta   90.00
_cell.angle_gamma   90.00
#
_symmetry.space_group_name_H-M   'P 1'
#
loop_
_entity.id
_entity.type
_entity.pdbx_description
1 polymer ?
#
loop_
_entity_poly.entity_id
_entity_poly.type
_entity_poly.pdbx_seq_one_letter_code
_entity_poly.pdbx_strand_id
1 'polypeptide(L)'
;MLASHLHKTINEVMADTTTNQFFDWMEYLKTDANRFKAEYVYLAQIAAEIRRTAVKDPKRVRVDDFVLTFTSKDDKKTVQSNEEIRDRDAAAKRSKAHWLSMLGLSKKKDK
;
A
#
# COMPACT_ATOMS: atom_id res chain seq x y z
N MET A 1 -3.09 14.94 -15.37
CA MET A 1 -2.49 16.28 -15.59
C MET A 1 -3.37 17.33 -14.93
N LEU A 2 -2.79 18.36 -14.32
CA LEU A 2 -3.51 19.44 -13.62
C LEU A 2 -4.59 20.09 -14.50
N ALA A 3 -4.26 20.33 -15.77
CA ALA A 3 -5.20 20.86 -16.78
C ALA A 3 -6.48 20.02 -16.91
N SER A 4 -6.35 18.69 -16.98
CA SER A 4 -7.49 17.78 -17.04
C SER A 4 -8.32 17.78 -15.75
N HIS A 5 -7.67 17.96 -14.60
CA HIS A 5 -8.35 18.00 -13.30
C HIS A 5 -9.15 19.30 -13.10
N LEU A 6 -8.67 20.40 -13.67
CA LEU A 6 -9.32 21.71 -13.59
C LEU A 6 -10.26 22.00 -14.76
N HIS A 7 -10.41 21.06 -15.71
CA HIS A 7 -11.15 21.26 -16.96
C HIS A 7 -10.70 22.51 -17.74
N LYS A 8 -9.41 22.82 -17.70
CA LYS A 8 -8.79 23.97 -18.38
C LYS A 8 -7.79 23.50 -19.44
N THR A 9 -7.50 24.36 -20.41
CA THR A 9 -6.39 24.15 -21.34
C THR A 9 -5.04 24.36 -20.63
N ILE A 10 -3.96 23.78 -21.17
CA ILE A 10 -2.61 23.94 -20.61
C ILE A 10 -2.19 25.42 -20.59
N ASN A 11 -2.59 26.19 -21.61
CA ASN A 11 -2.27 27.61 -21.72
C ASN A 11 -2.94 28.44 -20.61
N GLU A 12 -4.19 28.14 -20.28
CA GLU A 12 -4.90 28.81 -19.18
C GLU A 12 -4.28 28.47 -17.82
N VAL A 13 -3.88 27.20 -17.62
CA VAL A 13 -3.19 26.80 -16.39
C VAL A 13 -1.85 27.53 -16.25
N MET A 14 -1.08 27.67 -17.33
CA MET A 14 0.20 28.40 -17.32
C MET A 14 0.02 29.92 -17.11
N ALA A 15 -1.12 30.48 -17.50
CA ALA A 15 -1.44 31.89 -17.24
C ALA A 15 -1.87 32.12 -15.78
N ASP A 16 -2.61 31.16 -15.20
CA ASP A 16 -3.19 31.29 -13.86
C ASP A 16 -2.25 30.84 -12.72
N THR A 17 -1.22 30.05 -13.02
CA THR A 17 -0.31 29.50 -12.00
C THR A 17 1.16 29.77 -12.31
N THR A 18 1.93 29.97 -11.24
CA THR A 18 3.39 30.01 -11.35
C THR A 18 3.96 28.60 -11.49
N THR A 19 5.15 28.49 -12.09
CA THR A 19 5.84 27.20 -12.28
C THR A 19 5.98 26.39 -10.99
N ASN A 20 6.26 27.05 -9.85
CA ASN A 20 6.38 26.39 -8.56
C ASN A 20 5.03 25.83 -8.08
N GLN A 21 3.97 26.64 -8.15
CA GLN A 21 2.62 26.19 -7.81
C GLN A 21 2.16 25.03 -8.69
N PHE A 22 2.52 25.03 -9.97
CA PHE A 22 2.22 23.92 -10.87
C PHE A 22 2.86 22.61 -10.39
N PHE A 23 4.12 22.65 -9.94
CA PHE A 23 4.79 21.47 -9.38
C PHE A 23 4.15 21.02 -8.07
N ASP A 24 3.83 21.95 -7.16
CA ASP A 24 3.16 21.64 -5.89
C ASP A 24 1.80 20.96 -6.13
N TRP A 25 1.01 21.47 -7.09
CA TRP A 25 -0.26 20.87 -7.46
C TRP A 25 -0.09 19.50 -8.12
N MET A 26 0.93 19.32 -8.95
CA MET A 26 1.24 18.02 -9.54
C MET A 26 1.64 16.99 -8.49
N GLU A 27 2.42 17.39 -7.48
CA GLU A 27 2.78 16.53 -6.35
C GLU A 27 1.57 16.21 -5.47
N TYR A 28 0.74 17.22 -5.18
CA TYR A 28 -0.53 17.03 -4.47
C TYR A 28 -1.45 16.04 -5.19
N LEU A 29 -1.66 16.21 -6.49
CA LEU A 29 -2.53 15.32 -7.28
C LEU A 29 -1.99 13.89 -7.34
N LYS A 30 -0.66 13.71 -7.37
CA LYS A 30 -0.05 12.38 -7.25
C LYS A 30 -0.32 11.76 -5.87
N THR A 31 -0.18 12.56 -4.82
CA THR A 31 -0.43 12.12 -3.45
C THR A 31 -1.90 11.78 -3.22
N ASP A 32 -2.83 12.61 -3.70
CA ASP A 32 -4.27 12.42 -3.53
C ASP A 32 -4.79 11.21 -4.34
N ALA A 33 -4.28 11.00 -5.56
CA ALA A 33 -4.60 9.81 -6.35
C ALA A 33 -4.19 8.51 -5.65
N ASN A 34 -3.09 8.55 -4.89
CA ASN A 34 -2.58 7.43 -4.11
C ASN A 34 -3.06 7.42 -2.66
N ARG A 35 -3.91 8.38 -2.26
CA ARG A 35 -4.37 8.49 -0.89
C ARG A 35 -5.27 7.31 -0.57
N PHE A 36 -4.84 6.51 0.40
CA PHE A 36 -5.63 5.42 0.91
C PHE A 36 -6.84 5.99 1.69
N LYS A 37 -8.05 5.69 1.22
CA LYS A 37 -9.31 6.08 1.85
C LYS A 37 -9.95 4.88 2.55
N ALA A 38 -10.73 5.13 3.61
CA ALA A 38 -11.36 4.06 4.40
C ALA A 38 -12.34 3.21 3.55
N GLU A 39 -12.98 3.85 2.58
CA GLU A 39 -13.87 3.25 1.59
C GLU A 39 -13.19 2.12 0.81
N TYR A 40 -11.89 2.23 0.53
CA TYR A 40 -11.14 1.19 -0.16
C TYR A 40 -10.98 -0.07 0.69
N VAL A 41 -10.87 0.07 2.02
CA VAL A 41 -10.86 -1.07 2.94
C VAL A 41 -12.20 -1.78 2.90
N TYR A 42 -13.31 -1.03 2.95
CA TYR A 42 -14.65 -1.62 2.90
C TYR A 42 -14.90 -2.35 1.59
N LEU A 43 -14.49 -1.78 0.46
CA LEU A 43 -14.61 -2.44 -0.85
C LEU A 43 -13.74 -3.70 -0.93
N ALA A 44 -12.50 -3.65 -0.42
CA ALA A 44 -11.63 -4.81 -0.35
C ALA A 44 -12.22 -5.92 0.54
N GLN A 45 -12.85 -5.56 1.66
CA GLN A 45 -13.55 -6.51 2.53
C GLN A 45 -14.70 -7.19 1.79
N ILE A 46 -15.57 -6.42 1.13
CA ILE A 46 -16.69 -6.96 0.35
C ILE A 46 -16.18 -7.90 -0.74
N ALA A 47 -15.15 -7.50 -1.49
CA ALA A 47 -14.56 -8.33 -2.53
C ALA A 47 -13.98 -9.64 -1.97
N ALA A 48 -13.33 -9.58 -0.81
CA ALA A 48 -12.82 -10.76 -0.13
C ALA A 48 -13.95 -11.71 0.31
N GLU A 49 -15.06 -11.19 0.85
CA GLU A 49 -16.21 -12.02 1.22
C GLU A 49 -16.86 -12.69 -0.01
N ILE A 50 -17.03 -11.95 -1.10
CA ILE A 50 -17.55 -12.52 -2.36
C ILE A 50 -16.62 -13.63 -2.88
N ARG A 51 -15.30 -13.45 -2.80
CA ARG A 51 -14.35 -14.48 -3.22
C ARG A 51 -14.44 -15.72 -2.33
N ARG A 52 -14.62 -15.54 -1.01
CA ARG A 52 -14.71 -16.65 -0.04
C ARG A 52 -15.87 -17.60 -0.31
N THR A 53 -16.95 -17.14 -0.92
CA THR A 53 -18.10 -18.01 -1.24
C THR A 53 -17.82 -18.96 -2.42
N ALA A 54 -16.81 -18.68 -3.25
CA ALA A 54 -16.55 -19.42 -4.49
C ALA A 54 -15.27 -20.27 -4.48
N VAL A 55 -14.42 -20.19 -3.44
CA VAL A 55 -13.14 -20.91 -3.37
C VAL A 55 -13.21 -22.14 -2.48
N LYS A 56 -12.36 -23.14 -2.76
CA LYS A 56 -12.27 -24.38 -1.95
C LYS A 56 -11.79 -24.15 -0.51
N ASP A 57 -10.94 -23.15 -0.29
CA ASP A 57 -10.42 -22.80 1.04
C ASP A 57 -10.61 -21.30 1.31
N PRO A 58 -11.74 -20.91 1.95
CA PRO A 58 -12.05 -19.51 2.25
C PRO A 58 -11.03 -18.83 3.18
N LYS A 59 -10.33 -19.59 4.03
CA LYS A 59 -9.41 -19.02 5.03
C LYS A 59 -8.14 -18.42 4.40
N ARG A 60 -7.82 -18.82 3.16
CA ARG A 60 -6.68 -18.27 2.41
C ARG A 60 -6.97 -16.93 1.76
N VAL A 61 -8.23 -16.54 1.63
CA VAL A 61 -8.61 -15.26 0.99
C VAL A 61 -8.44 -14.13 1.99
N ARG A 62 -7.47 -13.26 1.75
CA ARG A 62 -7.17 -12.11 2.60
C ARG A 62 -7.69 -10.83 1.97
N VAL A 63 -8.10 -9.90 2.82
CA VAL A 63 -8.62 -8.58 2.40
C VAL A 63 -7.53 -7.79 1.68
N ASP A 64 -6.30 -7.87 2.17
CA ASP A 64 -5.14 -7.15 1.63
C ASP A 64 -4.84 -7.51 0.16
N ASP A 65 -5.26 -8.69 -0.31
CA ASP A 65 -5.06 -9.13 -1.70
C ASP A 65 -5.95 -8.36 -2.68
N PHE A 66 -6.98 -7.68 -2.18
CA PHE A 66 -7.92 -6.87 -2.96
C PHE A 66 -7.63 -5.36 -2.83
N VAL A 67 -6.61 -4.98 -2.07
CA VAL A 67 -6.16 -3.59 -1.97
C VAL A 67 -5.22 -3.28 -3.13
N LEU A 68 -5.68 -2.42 -4.05
CA LEU A 68 -4.86 -1.98 -5.17
C LEU A 68 -3.86 -0.92 -4.72
N THR A 69 -2.58 -1.18 -4.93
CA THR A 69 -1.50 -0.20 -4.76
C THR A 69 -1.07 0.31 -6.14
N PHE A 70 -1.42 1.56 -6.45
CA PHE A 70 -0.99 2.20 -7.68
C PHE A 70 0.42 2.75 -7.48
N THR A 71 1.41 2.00 -7.95
CA THR A 71 2.80 2.47 -7.97
C THR A 71 3.14 2.96 -9.37
N SER A 72 3.63 4.20 -9.47
CA SER A 72 4.14 4.69 -10.75
C SER A 72 5.31 3.80 -11.19
N LYS A 73 5.47 3.55 -12.49
CA LYS A 73 6.56 2.72 -13.02
C LYS A 73 7.95 3.22 -12.61
N ASP A 74 8.06 4.50 -12.26
CA ASP A 74 9.29 5.14 -11.78
C ASP A 74 9.57 4.90 -10.28
N ASP A 75 8.54 4.53 -9.49
CA ASP A 75 8.65 4.21 -8.05
C ASP A 75 8.93 2.72 -7.77
N LYS A 76 9.09 1.92 -8.83
CA LYS A 76 9.29 0.46 -8.76
C LYS A 76 10.56 0.00 -8.04
N LYS A 77 11.41 0.91 -7.56
CA LYS A 77 12.57 0.54 -6.74
C LYS A 77 12.24 0.27 -5.27
N THR A 78 11.05 0.65 -4.77
CA THR A 78 10.81 0.62 -3.32
C THR A 78 9.38 0.27 -2.91
N VAL A 79 8.62 -0.48 -3.71
CA VAL A 79 7.35 -1.04 -3.22
C VAL A 79 7.47 -2.55 -3.19
N GLN A 80 7.94 -3.03 -2.04
CA GLN A 80 7.90 -4.45 -1.71
C GLN A 80 6.44 -4.89 -1.74
N SER A 81 6.17 -6.02 -2.37
CA SER A 81 4.82 -6.58 -2.34
C SER A 81 4.41 -6.87 -0.88
N ASN A 82 3.12 -6.84 -0.57
CA ASN A 82 2.63 -7.19 0.78
C ASN A 82 3.11 -8.58 1.24
N GLU A 83 3.41 -9.47 0.29
CA GLU A 83 3.96 -10.79 0.55
C GLU A 83 5.45 -10.72 0.93
N GLU A 84 6.25 -9.92 0.22
CA GLU A 84 7.67 -9.67 0.53
C GLU A 84 7.89 -8.96 1.87
N ILE A 85 7.05 -7.98 2.21
CA ILE A 85 7.11 -7.28 3.52
C ILE A 85 6.86 -8.29 4.64
N ARG A 86 5.87 -9.17 4.47
CA ARG A 86 5.52 -10.21 5.46
C ARG A 86 6.61 -11.26 5.60
N ASP A 87 7.22 -11.68 4.49
CA ASP A 87 8.31 -12.64 4.50
C ASP A 87 9.55 -12.08 5.21
N ARG A 88 9.87 -10.79 5.00
CA ARG A 88 10.91 -10.11 5.76
C ARG A 88 10.59 -10.02 7.25
N ASP A 89 9.38 -9.63 7.62
CA ASP A 89 8.97 -9.54 9.03
C ASP A 89 8.97 -10.92 9.72
N ALA A 90 8.56 -11.96 9.01
CA ALA A 90 8.61 -13.33 9.48
C ALA A 90 10.05 -13.81 9.66
N ALA A 91 10.94 -13.50 8.72
CA ALA A 91 12.36 -13.81 8.80
C ALA A 91 13.04 -13.06 9.97
N ALA A 92 12.73 -11.77 10.16
CA ALA A 92 13.24 -10.97 11.27
C ALA A 92 12.79 -11.52 12.64
N LYS A 93 11.53 -11.96 12.76
CA LYS A 93 11.03 -12.61 13.99
C LYS A 93 11.75 -13.94 14.27
N ARG A 94 12.01 -14.75 13.25
CA ARG A 94 12.79 -16.01 13.39
C ARG A 94 14.23 -15.75 13.80
N SER A 95 14.88 -14.76 13.19
CA SER A 95 16.25 -14.37 13.53
C SER A 95 16.35 -13.88 14.97
N LYS A 96 15.43 -12.99 15.40
CA LYS A 96 15.36 -12.52 16.79
C LYS A 96 15.12 -13.67 17.77
N ALA A 97 14.20 -14.58 17.47
CA ALA A 97 13.94 -15.75 18.32
C ALA A 97 15.16 -16.67 18.44
N HIS A 98 15.91 -16.87 17.36
CA HIS A 98 17.15 -17.64 17.36
C HIS A 98 18.22 -17.00 18.25
N TRP A 99 18.45 -15.69 18.11
CA TRP A 99 19.39 -14.95 18.95
C TRP A 99 18.99 -14.93 20.42
N LEU A 100 17.71 -14.73 20.74
CA LEU A 100 17.20 -14.78 22.11
C LEU A 100 17.32 -16.18 22.72
N SER A 101 17.21 -17.24 21.91
CA SER A 101 17.46 -18.61 22.34
C SER A 101 18.94 -18.86 22.64
N MET A 102 19.85 -18.37 21.80
CA MET A 102 21.30 -18.49 22.04
C MET A 102 21.75 -17.74 23.30
N LEU A 103 21.13 -16.60 23.60
CA LEU A 103 21.42 -15.81 24.81
C LEU A 103 20.74 -16.37 26.07
N GLY A 104 19.98 -17.48 25.98
CA GLY A 104 19.26 -18.05 27.12
C GLY A 104 18.10 -17.19 27.63
N LEU A 105 17.70 -16.16 26.88
CA LEU A 105 16.63 -15.22 27.23
C LEU A 105 15.25 -15.69 26.75
N SER A 106 15.17 -16.83 26.07
CA SER A 106 13.89 -17.41 25.66
C SER A 106 13.07 -17.74 26.90
N LYS A 107 11.92 -17.07 27.08
CA LYS A 107 10.98 -17.31 28.18
C LYS A 107 10.75 -18.82 28.30
N LYS A 108 11.19 -19.40 29.41
CA LYS A 108 10.68 -20.68 29.91
C LYS A 108 9.15 -20.55 29.88
N LYS A 109 8.49 -21.45 29.16
CA LYS A 109 7.08 -21.73 29.45
C LYS A 109 7.09 -22.31 30.86
N ASP A 110 6.79 -21.47 31.85
CA ASP A 110 6.35 -21.99 33.13
C ASP A 110 5.06 -22.78 32.87
N LYS A 111 5.05 -23.97 33.46
CA LYS A 111 4.08 -25.06 33.29
C LYS A 111 2.63 -24.61 33.47
#